data_AF-A0A7X9KNW0-F1
#
_entry.id   AF-A0A7X9KNW0-F1
#
_cell.length_a   1.000
_cell.length_b   1.000
_cell.length_c   1.000
_cell.angle_alpha   90.00
_cell.angle_beta   90.00
_cell.angle_gamma   90.00
#
_symmetry.space_group_name_H-M   'P 1'
#
loop_
_entity.id
_entity.type
_entity.pdbx_description
1 polymer ?
#
loop_
_entity_poly.entity_id
_entity_poly.type
_entity_poly.pdbx_seq_one_letter_code
_entity_poly.pdbx_strand_id
1 'polypeptide(L)'
;MLKVKPIALLHFCFFISLFSTTVFSQLPKKLKTIVVDAGHGGAHDPGAIGQYEHSLRSKEKDITLAISKKLVAELKKQLPDVTIVPTRTTDIYQDPKEKANIANEVKGDLFLCIHADSGPLKSGKRQIGTHEVTRHKISYKGKGKKRKKISTAYQVTVPVYEHFKLPLTRSGTSVWIFAAHKTSDKLKAIMKEEGDFEIETGEADSTYNNFDFNTPEGKVMAQMYAKRYQEKSDRIATLVNEEVEKTNRTALGVNQRQKGIWVLQATNMPAILIETGFINNPEDERYLNSEKGQQELAEVITKAVVRYKKIIESHKTTTPIQTAATPR
;
A
#
# COMPACT_ATOMS: atom_id res chain seq x y z
N MET A 1 18.58 20.02 88.13
CA MET A 1 18.17 20.57 86.82
C MET A 1 18.82 19.74 85.72
N LEU A 2 18.08 18.81 85.11
CA LEU A 2 18.39 18.22 83.81
C LEU A 2 17.12 17.55 83.29
N LYS A 3 16.64 18.07 82.16
CA LYS A 3 15.43 17.65 81.43
C LYS A 3 15.79 16.45 80.56
N VAL A 4 14.95 15.42 80.57
CA VAL A 4 14.80 14.51 79.43
C VAL A 4 13.30 14.25 79.27
N LYS A 5 12.73 14.73 78.16
CA LYS A 5 11.33 14.49 77.77
C LYS A 5 11.24 13.17 77.00
N PRO A 6 10.14 12.41 77.13
CA PRO A 6 9.96 11.15 76.41
C PRO A 6 9.63 11.41 74.93
N ILE A 7 10.06 10.45 74.12
CA ILE A 7 9.93 10.36 72.67
C ILE A 7 8.45 10.37 72.28
N ALA A 8 8.01 11.42 71.59
CA ALA A 8 6.73 11.44 70.89
C ALA A 8 6.96 10.86 69.49
N LEU A 9 6.47 9.64 69.29
CA LEU A 9 6.38 8.95 68.02
C LEU A 9 5.43 9.75 67.10
N LEU A 10 5.99 10.47 66.13
CA LEU A 10 5.22 11.22 65.14
C LEU A 10 4.55 10.21 64.19
N HIS A 11 3.29 9.89 64.44
CA HIS A 11 2.43 9.24 63.46
C HIS A 11 2.21 10.20 62.29
N PHE A 12 2.98 9.99 61.22
CA PHE A 12 2.74 10.60 59.92
C PHE A 12 1.44 10.01 59.35
N CYS A 13 0.33 10.71 59.56
CA CYS A 13 -0.92 10.45 58.85
C CYS A 13 -0.69 10.72 57.36
N PHE A 14 -0.30 9.70 56.60
CA PHE A 14 -0.35 9.73 55.15
C PHE A 14 -1.82 9.63 54.74
N PHE A 15 -2.45 10.79 54.58
CA PHE A 15 -3.79 10.89 54.02
C PHE A 15 -3.73 10.39 52.58
N ILE A 16 -4.39 9.26 52.36
CA ILE A 16 -4.61 8.62 51.07
C ILE A 16 -5.32 9.62 50.15
N SER A 17 -4.61 10.10 49.14
CA SER A 17 -5.21 10.51 47.88
C SER A 17 -4.92 9.41 46.86
N LEU A 18 -5.67 8.31 46.96
CA LEU A 18 -5.88 7.40 45.83
C LEU A 18 -6.56 8.23 44.74
N PHE A 19 -5.76 8.88 43.89
CA PHE A 19 -6.20 9.22 42.56
C PHE A 19 -6.57 7.88 41.92
N SER A 20 -7.86 7.55 41.94
CA SER A 20 -8.41 6.59 40.99
C SER A 20 -8.18 7.20 39.62
N THR A 21 -7.06 6.88 39.01
CA THR A 21 -6.91 7.03 37.57
C THR A 21 -7.89 6.04 36.98
N THR A 22 -9.11 6.49 36.71
CA THR A 22 -9.96 5.84 35.73
C THR A 22 -9.19 5.95 34.41
N VAL A 23 -8.40 4.93 34.11
CA VAL A 23 -7.86 4.73 32.79
C VAL A 23 -9.07 4.43 31.91
N PHE A 24 -9.62 5.46 31.28
CA PHE A 24 -10.64 5.30 30.26
C PHE A 24 -10.00 4.53 29.11
N SER A 25 -10.29 3.23 29.05
CA SER A 25 -9.92 2.39 27.91
C SER A 25 -10.79 2.78 26.73
N GLN A 26 -10.17 3.14 25.61
CA GLN A 26 -10.85 3.44 24.36
C GLN A 26 -11.67 2.23 23.90
N LEU A 27 -12.92 2.43 23.48
CA LEU A 27 -13.69 1.35 22.86
C LEU A 27 -12.96 0.90 21.57
N PRO A 28 -12.67 -0.40 21.40
CA PRO A 28 -11.94 -0.87 20.23
C PRO A 28 -12.77 -0.64 18.97
N LYS A 29 -12.23 0.15 18.02
CA LYS A 29 -12.83 0.42 16.72
C LYS A 29 -13.06 -0.90 15.97
N LYS A 30 -14.32 -1.25 15.74
CA LYS A 30 -14.70 -2.42 14.92
C LYS A 30 -14.36 -2.16 13.45
N LEU A 31 -13.90 -3.19 12.75
CA LEU A 31 -13.73 -3.11 11.30
C LEU A 31 -15.11 -3.29 10.64
N LYS A 32 -15.70 -2.21 10.11
CA LYS A 32 -17.05 -2.18 9.51
C LYS A 32 -17.02 -2.00 8.00
N THR A 33 -16.09 -1.22 7.47
CA THR A 33 -16.01 -0.95 6.02
C THR A 33 -14.60 -1.18 5.49
N ILE A 34 -14.46 -1.99 4.44
CA ILE A 34 -13.21 -2.21 3.73
C ILE A 34 -13.36 -1.75 2.29
N VAL A 35 -12.43 -0.92 1.84
CA VAL A 35 -12.37 -0.41 0.47
C VAL A 35 -11.30 -1.20 -0.28
N VAL A 36 -11.67 -1.78 -1.42
CA VAL A 36 -10.75 -2.53 -2.28
C VAL A 36 -10.54 -1.75 -3.57
N ASP A 37 -9.32 -1.27 -3.78
CA ASP A 37 -8.94 -0.54 -4.98
C ASP A 37 -8.23 -1.42 -5.99
N ALA A 38 -8.76 -1.49 -7.21
CA ALA A 38 -8.08 -2.09 -8.34
C ALA A 38 -7.21 -1.02 -9.03
N GLY A 39 -5.89 -1.14 -8.93
CA GLY A 39 -4.93 -0.23 -9.55
C GLY A 39 -5.18 -0.04 -11.05
N HIS A 40 -4.89 1.17 -11.55
CA HIS A 40 -5.03 1.55 -12.97
C HIS A 40 -6.45 1.37 -13.54
N GLY A 41 -6.62 1.50 -14.86
CA GLY A 41 -7.89 1.25 -15.55
C GLY A 41 -8.16 2.15 -16.76
N GLY A 42 -9.07 1.70 -17.62
CA GLY A 42 -9.52 2.44 -18.80
C GLY A 42 -8.53 2.37 -19.97
N ALA A 43 -8.81 3.12 -21.03
CA ALA A 43 -8.06 3.05 -22.29
C ALA A 43 -6.64 3.65 -22.19
N HIS A 44 -6.44 4.62 -21.29
CA HIS A 44 -5.21 5.43 -21.25
C HIS A 44 -4.31 5.16 -20.04
N ASP A 45 -4.72 4.30 -19.11
CA ASP A 45 -3.91 3.86 -17.98
C ASP A 45 -3.90 2.33 -17.88
N PRO A 46 -3.10 1.64 -18.73
CA PRO A 46 -2.96 0.19 -18.66
C PRO A 46 -2.14 -0.29 -17.45
N GLY A 47 -1.51 0.64 -16.71
CA GLY A 47 -0.44 0.34 -15.78
C GLY A 47 0.78 -0.28 -16.47
N ALA A 48 1.54 -1.09 -15.74
CA ALA A 48 2.64 -1.85 -16.29
C ALA A 48 2.16 -2.85 -17.34
N ILE A 49 3.03 -3.13 -18.34
CA ILE A 49 2.76 -4.08 -19.41
C ILE A 49 3.91 -5.08 -19.45
N GLY A 50 3.57 -6.36 -19.62
CA GLY A 50 4.53 -7.42 -19.92
C GLY A 50 5.29 -7.11 -21.22
N GLN A 51 6.57 -6.80 -21.11
CA GLN A 51 7.34 -6.27 -22.24
C GLN A 51 8.53 -7.12 -22.68
N TYR A 52 8.85 -8.18 -21.94
CA TYR A 52 9.94 -9.08 -22.27
C TYR A 52 9.61 -9.96 -23.50
N GLU A 53 10.64 -10.57 -24.09
CA GLU A 53 10.50 -11.46 -25.23
C GLU A 53 9.62 -12.67 -24.89
N HIS A 54 8.63 -12.98 -25.73
CA HIS A 54 7.63 -14.02 -25.46
C HIS A 54 6.73 -13.77 -24.23
N SER A 55 6.63 -12.53 -23.76
CA SER A 55 5.64 -12.14 -22.76
C SER A 55 4.21 -12.33 -23.27
N LEU A 56 3.28 -12.58 -22.34
CA LEU A 56 1.85 -12.62 -22.62
C LEU A 56 1.26 -11.25 -22.97
N ARG A 57 2.07 -10.18 -22.87
CA ARG A 57 1.64 -8.77 -23.06
C ARG A 57 0.52 -8.40 -22.10
N SER A 58 0.55 -8.97 -20.90
CA SER A 58 -0.45 -8.71 -19.87
C SER A 58 -0.41 -7.24 -19.49
N LYS A 59 -1.57 -6.72 -19.08
CA LYS A 59 -1.69 -5.36 -18.58
C LYS A 59 -2.05 -5.41 -17.11
N GLU A 60 -1.38 -4.57 -16.33
CA GLU A 60 -1.60 -4.49 -14.89
C GLU A 60 -3.07 -4.21 -14.56
N LYS A 61 -3.72 -3.28 -15.27
CA LYS A 61 -5.13 -2.94 -15.02
C LYS A 61 -6.12 -4.12 -15.09
N ASP A 62 -5.80 -5.13 -15.90
CA ASP A 62 -6.66 -6.29 -16.13
C ASP A 62 -6.42 -7.32 -15.01
N ILE A 63 -5.16 -7.54 -14.66
CA ILE A 63 -4.73 -8.37 -13.52
C ILE A 63 -5.31 -7.82 -12.21
N THR A 64 -5.15 -6.53 -11.94
CA THR A 64 -5.60 -5.90 -10.70
C THR A 64 -7.13 -5.96 -10.57
N LEU A 65 -7.86 -5.76 -11.66
CA LEU A 65 -9.32 -5.88 -11.67
C LEU A 65 -9.77 -7.32 -11.37
N ALA A 66 -9.13 -8.30 -12.00
CA ALA A 66 -9.48 -9.71 -11.84
C ALA A 66 -9.23 -10.19 -10.39
N ILE A 67 -8.07 -9.87 -9.83
CA ILE A 67 -7.73 -10.19 -8.43
C ILE A 67 -8.67 -9.45 -7.47
N SER A 68 -8.94 -8.16 -7.70
CA SER A 68 -9.81 -7.36 -6.82
C SER A 68 -11.23 -7.90 -6.78
N LYS A 69 -11.79 -8.36 -7.90
CA LYS A 69 -13.11 -8.99 -7.94
C LYS A 69 -13.17 -10.25 -7.07
N LYS A 70 -12.16 -11.12 -7.16
CA LYS A 70 -12.06 -12.33 -6.34
C LYS A 70 -11.87 -11.99 -4.87
N LEU A 71 -11.02 -11.01 -4.56
CA LEU A 71 -10.81 -10.52 -3.20
C LEU A 71 -12.10 -9.98 -2.58
N VAL A 72 -12.87 -9.17 -3.33
CA VAL A 72 -14.17 -8.67 -2.86
C VAL A 72 -15.14 -9.82 -2.58
N ALA A 73 -15.17 -10.85 -3.42
CA ALA A 73 -16.01 -12.03 -3.22
C ALA A 73 -15.60 -12.82 -1.97
N GLU A 74 -14.30 -13.10 -1.79
CA GLU A 74 -13.79 -13.81 -0.61
C GLU A 74 -13.97 -13.02 0.69
N LEU A 75 -13.76 -11.70 0.68
CA LEU A 75 -14.01 -10.84 1.83
C LEU A 75 -15.49 -10.86 2.23
N LYS A 76 -16.42 -10.70 1.27
CA LYS A 76 -17.86 -10.78 1.54
C LYS A 76 -18.28 -12.14 2.12
N LYS A 77 -17.65 -13.22 1.65
CA LYS A 77 -17.89 -14.59 2.13
C LYS A 77 -17.39 -14.80 3.57
N GLN A 78 -16.19 -14.31 3.89
CA GLN A 78 -15.55 -14.55 5.19
C GLN A 78 -15.95 -13.53 6.26
N LEU A 79 -16.41 -12.33 5.84
CA LEU A 79 -16.74 -11.21 6.71
C LEU A 79 -18.13 -10.64 6.35
N PRO A 80 -19.22 -11.39 6.58
CA PRO A 80 -20.58 -10.96 6.21
C PRO A 80 -21.07 -9.74 7.02
N ASP A 81 -20.44 -9.43 8.16
CA ASP A 81 -20.71 -8.26 8.99
C ASP A 81 -19.97 -6.99 8.54
N VAL A 82 -19.14 -7.09 7.48
CA VAL A 82 -18.30 -6.00 6.99
C VAL A 82 -18.73 -5.57 5.59
N THR A 83 -18.93 -4.27 5.41
CA THR A 83 -19.25 -3.67 4.12
C THR A 83 -18.00 -3.61 3.24
N ILE A 84 -18.03 -4.28 2.09
CA ILE A 84 -16.90 -4.32 1.14
C ILE A 84 -17.22 -3.48 -0.09
N VAL A 85 -16.45 -2.40 -0.30
CA VAL A 85 -16.65 -1.41 -1.36
C VAL A 85 -15.49 -1.44 -2.36
N PRO A 86 -15.70 -1.94 -3.60
CA PRO A 86 -14.69 -1.78 -4.65
C PRO A 86 -14.69 -0.35 -5.20
N THR A 87 -13.51 0.22 -5.53
CA THR A 87 -13.43 1.51 -6.24
C THR A 87 -13.94 1.43 -7.67
N ARG A 88 -13.68 0.31 -8.36
CA ARG A 88 -14.25 -0.04 -9.67
C ARG A 88 -14.57 -1.53 -9.81
N THR A 89 -15.55 -1.83 -10.66
CA THR A 89 -15.96 -3.20 -11.01
C THR A 89 -15.80 -3.51 -12.50
N THR A 90 -15.48 -2.50 -13.31
CA THR A 90 -15.25 -2.58 -14.75
C THR A 90 -13.92 -1.93 -15.13
N ASP A 91 -13.56 -2.03 -16.41
CA ASP A 91 -12.35 -1.40 -16.95
C ASP A 91 -12.62 0.09 -17.25
N ILE A 92 -12.59 0.91 -16.21
CA ILE A 92 -12.70 2.36 -16.28
C ILE A 92 -11.44 3.02 -15.73
N TYR A 93 -11.08 4.16 -16.30
CA TYR A 93 -10.08 5.02 -15.69
C TYR A 93 -10.68 5.70 -14.46
N GLN A 94 -9.90 5.77 -13.39
CA GLN A 94 -10.25 6.52 -12.18
C GLN A 94 -9.04 7.31 -11.73
N ASP A 95 -9.21 8.61 -11.56
CA ASP A 95 -8.16 9.47 -11.04
C ASP A 95 -7.81 9.04 -9.60
N PRO A 96 -6.51 9.04 -9.20
CA PRO A 96 -6.14 8.71 -7.83
C PRO A 96 -6.93 9.49 -6.76
N LYS A 97 -7.29 10.76 -7.00
CA LYS A 97 -8.11 11.58 -6.10
C LYS A 97 -9.52 11.04 -5.96
N GLU A 98 -10.12 10.62 -7.07
CA GLU A 98 -11.45 10.01 -7.05
C GLU A 98 -11.45 8.74 -6.20
N LYS A 99 -10.43 7.88 -6.35
CA LYS A 99 -10.28 6.67 -5.53
C LYS A 99 -10.19 6.97 -4.04
N ALA A 100 -9.40 7.99 -3.67
CA ALA A 100 -9.28 8.42 -2.27
C ALA A 100 -10.59 9.04 -1.75
N ASN A 101 -11.29 9.84 -2.57
CA ASN A 101 -12.57 10.42 -2.21
C ASN A 101 -13.62 9.34 -1.96
N ILE A 102 -13.75 8.35 -2.85
CA ILE A 102 -14.65 7.20 -2.66
C ILE A 102 -14.39 6.54 -1.29
N ALA A 103 -13.12 6.29 -0.97
CA ALA A 103 -12.76 5.64 0.29
C ALA A 103 -13.15 6.47 1.53
N ASN A 104 -12.92 7.78 1.47
CA ASN A 104 -13.22 8.72 2.55
C ASN A 104 -14.73 8.93 2.72
N GLU A 105 -15.45 9.14 1.62
CA GLU A 105 -16.91 9.34 1.61
C GLU A 105 -17.68 8.15 2.18
N VAL A 106 -17.20 6.91 1.96
CA VAL A 106 -17.79 5.71 2.57
C VAL A 106 -17.28 5.43 3.99
N LYS A 107 -16.47 6.34 4.57
CA LYS A 107 -15.85 6.23 5.89
C LYS A 107 -15.13 4.89 6.08
N GLY A 108 -14.29 4.52 5.11
CA GLY A 108 -13.56 3.25 5.13
C GLY A 108 -12.71 3.07 6.40
N ASP A 109 -12.69 1.86 6.94
CA ASP A 109 -11.84 1.51 8.09
C ASP A 109 -10.50 0.89 7.67
N LEU A 110 -10.41 0.42 6.42
CA LEU A 110 -9.23 -0.17 5.82
C LEU A 110 -9.28 -0.01 4.30
N PHE A 111 -8.19 0.46 3.70
CA PHE A 111 -8.02 0.59 2.26
C PHE A 111 -6.98 -0.42 1.74
N LEU A 112 -7.38 -1.28 0.81
CA LEU A 112 -6.55 -2.32 0.19
C LEU A 112 -6.38 -2.00 -1.29
N CYS A 113 -5.19 -1.60 -1.72
CA CYS A 113 -4.89 -1.27 -3.11
C CYS A 113 -4.14 -2.41 -3.78
N ILE A 114 -4.66 -2.95 -4.88
CA ILE A 114 -4.10 -4.09 -5.59
C ILE A 114 -3.37 -3.61 -6.85
N HIS A 115 -2.10 -3.98 -6.96
CA HIS A 115 -1.21 -3.65 -8.08
C HIS A 115 -0.40 -4.87 -8.55
N ALA A 116 0.25 -4.75 -9.71
CA ALA A 116 1.22 -5.72 -10.22
C ALA A 116 2.48 -4.98 -10.69
N ASP A 117 3.57 -5.19 -9.97
CA ASP A 117 4.80 -4.43 -10.12
C ASP A 117 5.50 -4.71 -11.45
N SER A 118 6.49 -3.88 -11.77
CA SER A 118 7.39 -4.10 -12.89
C SER A 118 8.79 -3.60 -12.57
N GLY A 119 9.79 -4.32 -13.09
CA GLY A 119 11.19 -3.92 -13.01
C GLY A 119 11.74 -3.46 -14.36
N PRO A 120 12.89 -2.75 -14.36
CA PRO A 120 13.58 -2.41 -15.59
C PRO A 120 14.05 -3.68 -16.32
N LEU A 121 13.77 -3.74 -17.62
CA LEU A 121 14.19 -4.86 -18.47
C LEU A 121 15.53 -4.56 -19.15
N LYS A 122 16.42 -5.55 -19.18
CA LYS A 122 17.64 -5.48 -19.98
C LYS A 122 17.30 -5.68 -21.46
N SER A 123 17.91 -4.89 -22.34
CA SER A 123 17.72 -5.03 -23.78
C SER A 123 18.86 -5.83 -24.40
N GLY A 124 18.51 -6.73 -25.30
CA GLY A 124 19.43 -7.50 -26.15
C GLY A 124 19.22 -7.18 -27.62
N LYS A 125 20.18 -7.61 -28.45
CA LYS A 125 20.03 -7.63 -29.90
C LYS A 125 20.59 -8.93 -30.46
N ARG A 126 19.97 -9.48 -31.49
CA ARG A 126 20.49 -10.63 -32.25
C ARG A 126 20.50 -10.29 -33.73
N GLN A 127 21.51 -10.74 -34.45
CA GLN A 127 21.55 -10.59 -35.90
C GLN A 127 20.59 -11.60 -36.52
N ILE A 128 19.61 -11.12 -37.28
CA ILE A 128 18.59 -11.95 -37.95
C ILE A 128 18.83 -12.11 -39.44
N GLY A 129 19.82 -11.39 -39.97
CA GLY A 129 20.18 -11.50 -41.38
C GLY A 129 21.18 -10.43 -41.79
N THR A 130 21.26 -10.24 -43.10
CA THR A 130 22.04 -9.19 -43.72
C THR A 130 21.25 -8.62 -44.90
N HIS A 131 21.53 -7.37 -45.28
CA HIS A 131 21.06 -6.83 -46.55
C HIS A 131 22.20 -6.08 -47.23
N GLU A 132 22.15 -5.98 -48.56
CA GLU A 132 23.10 -5.16 -49.30
C GLU A 132 22.69 -3.70 -49.29
N VAL A 133 23.65 -2.81 -49.05
CA VAL A 133 23.48 -1.37 -49.23
C VAL A 133 24.51 -0.83 -50.20
N THR A 134 24.09 0.08 -51.05
CA THR A 134 25.01 0.86 -51.89
C THR A 134 25.62 1.97 -51.04
N ARG A 135 26.96 2.00 -50.95
CA ARG A 135 27.72 3.11 -50.37
C ARG A 135 28.51 3.82 -51.46
N HIS A 136 28.89 5.08 -51.22
CA HIS A 136 29.66 5.88 -52.16
C HIS A 136 31.02 6.25 -51.57
N LYS A 137 32.11 5.91 -52.27
CA LYS A 137 33.46 6.36 -51.95
C LYS A 137 33.77 7.64 -52.73
N ILE A 138 34.12 8.71 -52.01
CA ILE A 138 34.47 9.99 -52.62
C ILE A 138 35.98 10.08 -52.77
N SER A 139 36.44 10.30 -54.00
CA SER A 139 37.84 10.59 -54.30
C SER A 139 37.96 11.92 -55.03
N TYR A 140 39.16 12.50 -55.04
CA TYR A 140 39.43 13.75 -55.75
C TYR A 140 40.58 13.56 -56.71
N LYS A 141 40.43 14.05 -57.95
CA LYS A 141 41.47 13.97 -58.98
C LYS A 141 41.83 15.38 -59.45
N GLY A 142 43.13 15.67 -59.55
CA GLY A 142 43.66 16.99 -59.92
C GLY A 142 44.07 17.86 -58.73
N LYS A 143 44.72 19.02 -58.99
CA LYS A 143 45.22 19.98 -57.98
C LYS A 143 44.63 21.38 -58.21
N GLY A 144 44.53 22.17 -57.13
CA GLY A 144 44.07 23.56 -57.17
C GLY A 144 42.65 23.70 -57.73
N LYS A 145 42.40 24.76 -58.53
CA LYS A 145 41.09 25.05 -59.14
C LYS A 145 40.58 23.97 -60.13
N LYS A 146 41.42 23.01 -60.54
CA LYS A 146 41.06 21.89 -61.43
C LYS A 146 40.71 20.59 -60.68
N ARG A 147 40.67 20.60 -59.33
CA ARG A 147 40.33 19.42 -58.52
C ARG A 147 38.87 19.02 -58.74
N LYS A 148 38.61 17.81 -59.24
CA LYS A 148 37.27 17.26 -59.46
C LYS A 148 36.93 16.20 -58.40
N LYS A 149 35.69 16.23 -57.90
CA LYS A 149 35.12 15.22 -56.99
C LYS A 149 34.56 14.06 -57.80
N ILE A 150 34.96 12.83 -57.45
CA ILE A 150 34.52 11.59 -58.09
C ILE A 150 33.80 10.76 -57.02
N SER A 151 32.57 10.34 -57.28
CA SER A 151 31.79 9.45 -56.42
C SER A 151 31.72 8.06 -57.08
N THR A 152 32.22 7.04 -56.40
CA THR A 152 32.20 5.65 -56.88
C THR A 152 31.29 4.82 -55.98
N ALA A 153 30.21 4.27 -56.53
CA ALA A 153 29.30 3.39 -55.81
C ALA A 153 29.92 2.00 -55.61
N TYR A 154 29.67 1.38 -54.46
CA TYR A 154 30.05 -0.01 -54.16
C TYR A 154 29.05 -0.64 -53.20
N GLN A 155 28.86 -1.95 -53.31
CA GLN A 155 27.94 -2.71 -52.46
C GLN A 155 28.63 -3.12 -51.16
N VAL A 156 27.90 -3.01 -50.05
CA VAL A 156 28.33 -3.50 -48.74
C VAL A 156 27.21 -4.30 -48.12
N THR A 157 27.51 -5.54 -47.73
CA THR A 157 26.62 -6.35 -46.89
C THR A 157 26.64 -5.80 -45.47
N VAL A 158 25.47 -5.39 -44.97
CA VAL A 158 25.30 -4.88 -43.61
C VAL A 158 24.40 -5.81 -42.78
N PRO A 159 24.68 -6.01 -41.48
CA PRO A 159 23.87 -6.85 -40.61
C PRO A 159 22.51 -6.20 -40.31
N VAL A 160 21.47 -7.03 -40.23
CA VAL A 160 20.14 -6.66 -39.72
C VAL A 160 19.99 -7.22 -38.32
N TYR A 161 19.68 -6.35 -37.36
CA TYR A 161 19.50 -6.73 -35.95
C TYR A 161 18.02 -6.67 -35.56
N GLU A 162 17.59 -7.67 -34.80
CA GLU A 162 16.35 -7.65 -34.05
C GLU A 162 16.66 -7.30 -32.58
N HIS A 163 15.87 -6.39 -32.01
CA HIS A 163 15.99 -5.97 -30.62
C HIS A 163 14.91 -6.64 -29.77
N PHE A 164 15.31 -7.17 -28.61
CA PHE A 164 14.40 -7.84 -27.69
C PHE A 164 14.72 -7.44 -26.24
N LYS A 165 13.78 -7.71 -25.34
CA LYS A 165 13.94 -7.44 -23.90
C LYS A 165 14.01 -8.76 -23.15
N LEU A 166 15.00 -8.91 -22.28
CA LEU A 166 15.14 -10.09 -21.42
C LEU A 166 14.11 -10.05 -20.29
N PRO A 167 13.60 -11.20 -19.83
CA PRO A 167 12.69 -11.27 -18.69
C PRO A 167 13.36 -10.80 -17.39
N LEU A 168 12.54 -10.28 -16.48
CA LEU A 168 12.98 -9.92 -15.13
C LEU A 168 13.16 -11.19 -14.28
N THR A 169 14.25 -11.27 -13.52
CA THR A 169 14.50 -12.39 -12.60
C THR A 169 13.82 -12.22 -11.24
N ARG A 170 13.59 -10.98 -10.81
CA ARG A 170 12.87 -10.67 -9.57
C ARG A 170 11.39 -11.06 -9.71
N SER A 171 10.88 -11.79 -8.72
CA SER A 171 9.50 -12.24 -8.59
C SER A 171 9.03 -12.14 -7.14
N GLY A 172 7.72 -12.30 -6.92
CA GLY A 172 7.11 -12.36 -5.60
C GLY A 172 6.26 -11.15 -5.23
N THR A 173 5.58 -11.26 -4.08
CA THR A 173 4.64 -10.26 -3.58
C THR A 173 5.36 -9.29 -2.65
N SER A 174 5.09 -7.99 -2.76
CA SER A 174 5.53 -6.98 -1.80
C SER A 174 4.36 -6.15 -1.28
N VAL A 175 4.45 -5.67 -0.04
CA VAL A 175 3.42 -4.80 0.55
C VAL A 175 4.03 -3.45 0.85
N TRP A 176 3.33 -2.39 0.47
CA TRP A 176 3.77 -1.01 0.64
C TRP A 176 2.81 -0.25 1.54
N ILE A 177 3.38 0.53 2.45
CA ILE A 177 2.65 1.47 3.30
C ILE A 177 3.08 2.90 2.96
N PHE A 178 2.26 3.88 3.35
CA PHE A 178 2.62 5.28 3.10
C PHE A 178 3.90 5.65 3.86
N ALA A 179 4.64 6.60 3.30
CA ALA A 179 5.93 7.00 3.86
C ALA A 179 5.74 7.99 5.01
N ALA A 180 6.20 7.62 6.20
CA ALA A 180 5.96 8.41 7.42
C ALA A 180 6.53 9.84 7.33
N HIS A 181 7.65 10.03 6.62
CA HIS A 181 8.28 11.35 6.38
C HIS A 181 7.52 12.23 5.39
N LYS A 182 6.47 11.71 4.73
CA LYS A 182 5.57 12.45 3.84
C LYS A 182 4.17 12.53 4.45
N THR A 183 4.09 12.99 5.70
CA THR A 183 2.85 13.12 6.47
C THR A 183 1.94 14.24 5.96
N SER A 184 2.45 15.22 5.20
CA SER A 184 1.68 16.43 4.84
C SER A 184 0.36 16.13 4.11
N ASP A 185 0.35 15.19 3.17
CA ASP A 185 -0.85 14.87 2.41
C ASP A 185 -1.82 13.99 3.22
N LYS A 186 -1.27 13.15 4.12
CA LYS A 186 -2.07 12.41 5.12
C LYS A 186 -2.73 13.35 6.12
N LEU A 187 -1.99 14.34 6.60
CA LEU A 187 -2.53 15.39 7.46
C LEU A 187 -3.60 16.17 6.72
N LYS A 188 -3.39 16.61 5.49
CA LYS A 188 -4.43 17.29 4.70
C LYS A 188 -5.69 16.44 4.54
N ALA A 189 -5.56 15.13 4.29
CA ALA A 189 -6.71 14.24 4.18
C ALA A 189 -7.49 14.15 5.50
N ILE A 190 -6.78 14.02 6.64
CA ILE A 190 -7.37 14.02 7.99
C ILE A 190 -8.05 15.37 8.28
N MET A 191 -7.40 16.49 7.95
CA MET A 191 -7.86 17.84 8.27
C MET A 191 -9.03 18.31 7.40
N LYS A 192 -9.22 17.73 6.20
CA LYS A 192 -10.27 18.11 5.25
C LYS A 192 -11.65 17.57 5.64
N GLU A 193 -11.72 16.48 6.40
CA GLU A 193 -12.98 16.01 6.99
C GLU A 193 -13.31 16.87 8.24
N GLU A 194 -13.79 18.09 8.01
CA GLU A 194 -14.37 18.92 9.06
C GLU A 194 -15.72 18.31 9.48
N GLY A 195 -15.82 17.87 10.75
CA GLY A 195 -17.12 17.74 11.44
C GLY A 195 -17.67 16.34 11.74
N ASP A 196 -16.96 15.24 11.46
CA ASP A 196 -17.42 13.91 11.88
C ASP A 196 -16.28 12.98 12.29
N PHE A 197 -15.42 13.53 13.12
CA PHE A 197 -14.29 12.80 13.67
C PHE A 197 -14.66 12.26 15.04
N GLU A 198 -15.02 10.98 15.10
CA GLU A 198 -15.21 10.29 16.37
C GLU A 198 -13.88 10.28 17.14
N ILE A 199 -13.76 11.19 18.10
CA ILE A 199 -12.74 11.09 19.14
C ILE A 199 -13.14 9.90 19.98
N GLU A 200 -12.22 8.94 20.13
CA GLU A 200 -12.40 7.75 20.96
C GLU A 200 -12.34 8.11 22.46
N THR A 201 -13.15 9.06 22.91
CA THR A 201 -13.47 9.30 24.32
C THR A 201 -14.77 8.56 24.62
N GLY A 202 -14.80 7.80 25.71
CA GLY A 202 -15.92 6.93 26.10
C GLY A 202 -17.25 7.63 26.40
N GLU A 203 -17.38 8.92 26.08
CA GLU A 203 -18.63 9.68 26.16
C GLU A 203 -18.96 10.20 24.77
N ALA A 204 -20.03 9.67 24.19
CA ALA A 204 -20.72 10.27 23.06
C ALA A 204 -21.45 11.53 23.54
N ASP A 205 -20.69 12.57 23.87
CA ASP A 205 -21.26 13.91 23.97
C ASP A 205 -21.08 14.60 22.61
N SER A 206 -22.18 14.70 21.87
CA SER A 206 -22.27 15.27 20.51
C SER A 206 -21.78 16.72 20.40
N THR A 207 -21.42 17.35 21.52
CA THR A 207 -20.95 18.72 21.64
C THR A 207 -19.45 18.90 21.34
N TYR A 208 -18.67 17.81 21.24
CA TYR A 208 -17.22 17.84 20.98
C TYR A 208 -16.79 17.55 19.52
N ASN A 209 -17.74 17.34 18.60
CA ASN A 209 -17.47 16.79 17.26
C ASN A 209 -16.86 17.76 16.23
N ASN A 210 -16.50 18.99 16.60
CA ASN A 210 -15.89 19.95 15.69
C ASN A 210 -14.50 20.36 16.18
N PHE A 211 -13.52 19.49 15.96
CA PHE A 211 -12.12 19.81 16.21
C PHE A 211 -11.57 20.67 15.08
N ASP A 212 -11.20 21.92 15.37
CA ASP A 212 -10.51 22.77 14.40
C ASP A 212 -9.05 22.31 14.26
N PHE A 213 -8.77 21.60 13.17
CA PHE A 213 -7.43 21.11 12.87
C PHE A 213 -6.43 22.20 12.49
N ASN A 214 -6.85 23.45 12.32
CA ASN A 214 -5.94 24.57 12.05
C ASN A 214 -5.23 25.09 13.31
N THR A 215 -5.76 24.77 14.49
CA THR A 215 -5.15 25.05 15.80
C THR A 215 -3.89 24.22 16.06
N PRO A 216 -2.96 24.66 16.94
CA PRO A 216 -1.83 23.83 17.37
C PRO A 216 -2.26 22.46 17.92
N GLU A 217 -3.32 22.42 18.73
CA GLU A 217 -3.87 21.20 19.34
C GLU A 217 -4.44 20.27 18.27
N GLY A 218 -5.21 20.83 17.33
CA GLY A 218 -5.74 20.10 16.18
C GLY A 218 -4.63 19.50 15.31
N LYS A 219 -3.55 20.22 15.05
CA LYS A 219 -2.39 19.69 14.32
C LYS A 219 -1.71 18.53 15.05
N VAL A 220 -1.57 18.62 16.37
CA VAL A 220 -1.02 17.52 17.19
C VAL A 220 -1.93 16.30 17.11
N MET A 221 -3.25 16.49 17.22
CA MET A 221 -4.21 15.40 17.05
C MET A 221 -4.10 14.78 15.65
N ALA A 222 -4.12 15.57 14.57
CA ALA A 222 -3.95 15.06 13.21
C ALA A 222 -2.67 14.24 13.04
N GLN A 223 -1.55 14.64 13.67
CA GLN A 223 -0.33 13.86 13.71
C GLN A 223 -0.47 12.54 14.47
N MET A 224 -1.16 12.53 15.62
CA MET A 224 -1.46 11.30 16.35
C MET A 224 -2.30 10.33 15.52
N TYR A 225 -3.30 10.82 14.80
CA TYR A 225 -4.12 9.98 13.91
C TYR A 225 -3.33 9.45 12.71
N ALA A 226 -2.52 10.29 12.08
CA ALA A 226 -1.62 9.85 11.02
C ALA A 226 -0.68 8.73 11.51
N LYS A 227 -0.12 8.87 12.72
CA LYS A 227 0.71 7.85 13.36
C LYS A 227 -0.08 6.56 13.63
N ARG A 228 -1.29 6.65 14.16
CA ARG A 228 -2.16 5.50 14.40
C ARG A 228 -2.52 4.76 13.11
N TYR A 229 -2.81 5.50 12.04
CA TYR A 229 -3.04 4.90 10.72
C TYR A 229 -1.78 4.23 10.17
N GLN A 230 -0.58 4.80 10.40
CA GLN A 230 0.68 4.15 10.04
C GLN A 230 0.84 2.81 10.78
N GLU A 231 0.69 2.79 12.11
CA GLU A 231 0.83 1.59 12.93
C GLU A 231 -0.19 0.50 12.54
N LYS A 232 -1.43 0.91 12.26
CA LYS A 232 -2.47 0.01 11.76
C LYS A 232 -2.16 -0.54 10.38
N SER A 233 -1.62 0.30 9.48
CA SER A 233 -1.22 -0.10 8.11
C SER A 233 -0.04 -1.07 8.13
N ASP A 234 0.96 -0.80 8.97
CA ASP A 234 2.11 -1.67 9.18
C ASP A 234 1.69 -3.05 9.70
N ARG A 235 0.74 -3.10 10.64
CA ARG A 235 0.20 -4.35 11.18
C ARG A 235 -0.51 -5.19 10.12
N ILE A 236 -1.44 -4.63 9.35
CA ILE A 236 -2.10 -5.39 8.26
C ILE A 236 -1.10 -5.77 7.17
N ALA A 237 -0.14 -4.90 6.83
CA ALA A 237 0.89 -5.21 5.84
C ALA A 237 1.76 -6.40 6.26
N THR A 238 2.15 -6.44 7.53
CA THR A 238 2.90 -7.56 8.12
C THR A 238 2.10 -8.85 8.04
N LEU A 239 0.81 -8.82 8.40
CA LEU A 239 -0.06 -10.00 8.31
C LEU A 239 -0.22 -10.49 6.86
N VAL A 240 -0.35 -9.59 5.88
CA VAL A 240 -0.40 -9.97 4.47
C VAL A 240 0.92 -10.64 4.06
N ASN A 241 2.07 -10.07 4.44
CA ASN A 241 3.37 -10.66 4.15
C ASN A 241 3.52 -12.07 4.77
N GLU A 242 3.14 -12.25 6.04
CA GLU A 242 3.15 -13.55 6.72
C GLU A 242 2.24 -14.59 6.06
N GLU A 243 1.05 -14.19 5.57
CA GLU A 243 0.18 -15.13 4.85
C GLU A 243 0.75 -15.51 3.48
N VAL A 244 1.49 -14.61 2.82
CA VAL A 244 2.22 -14.94 1.58
C VAL A 244 3.36 -15.92 1.86
N GLU A 245 4.11 -15.75 2.95
CA GLU A 245 5.21 -16.65 3.35
C GLU A 245 4.76 -18.10 3.58
N LYS A 246 3.48 -18.32 3.88
CA LYS A 246 2.87 -19.65 4.02
C LYS A 246 2.54 -20.31 2.68
N THR A 247 2.73 -19.61 1.57
CA THR A 247 2.51 -20.12 0.21
C THR A 247 3.83 -20.45 -0.46
N ASN A 248 3.77 -20.96 -1.69
CA ASN A 248 4.96 -21.17 -2.51
C ASN A 248 5.47 -19.89 -3.20
N ARG A 249 4.89 -18.71 -2.89
CA ARG A 249 5.33 -17.43 -3.42
C ARG A 249 6.40 -16.80 -2.55
N THR A 250 7.33 -16.09 -3.19
CA THR A 250 8.29 -15.26 -2.47
C THR A 250 7.59 -14.05 -1.85
N ALA A 251 7.72 -13.88 -0.55
CA ALA A 251 7.32 -12.66 0.16
C ALA A 251 8.53 -11.70 0.22
N LEU A 252 8.35 -10.49 -0.27
CA LEU A 252 9.41 -9.47 -0.38
C LEU A 252 9.37 -8.44 0.75
N GLY A 253 8.54 -8.67 1.77
CA GLY A 253 8.44 -7.83 2.95
C GLY A 253 7.50 -6.64 2.83
N VAL A 254 7.40 -5.92 3.95
CA VAL A 254 6.74 -4.64 4.08
C VAL A 254 7.74 -3.52 3.77
N ASN A 255 7.36 -2.62 2.87
CA ASN A 255 8.26 -1.61 2.31
C ASN A 255 7.65 -0.20 2.39
N GLN A 256 8.53 0.81 2.42
CA GLN A 256 8.16 2.22 2.31
C GLN A 256 8.94 2.86 1.16
N ARG A 257 8.24 3.58 0.27
CA ARG A 257 8.90 4.31 -0.83
C ARG A 257 9.42 5.66 -0.34
N GLN A 258 10.56 6.10 -0.87
CA GLN A 258 11.03 7.48 -0.65
C GLN A 258 10.06 8.52 -1.27
N LYS A 259 9.50 8.19 -2.45
CA LYS A 259 8.40 8.93 -3.08
C LYS A 259 7.07 8.37 -2.57
N GLY A 260 6.27 9.22 -1.93
CA GLY A 260 4.96 8.82 -1.38
C GLY A 260 4.03 8.23 -2.44
N ILE A 261 3.23 7.25 -2.03
CA ILE A 261 2.15 6.68 -2.84
C ILE A 261 0.90 7.52 -2.56
N TRP A 262 0.52 8.36 -3.52
CA TRP A 262 -0.47 9.41 -3.31
C TRP A 262 -1.81 8.88 -2.78
N VAL A 263 -2.33 7.79 -3.34
CA VAL A 263 -3.63 7.22 -2.93
C VAL A 263 -3.62 6.73 -1.47
N LEU A 264 -2.50 6.19 -0.97
CA LEU A 264 -2.39 5.76 0.43
C LEU A 264 -2.27 6.94 1.40
N GLN A 265 -1.73 8.06 0.91
CA GLN A 265 -1.61 9.29 1.69
C GLN A 265 -2.94 10.06 1.72
N ALA A 266 -3.72 10.03 0.65
CA ALA A 266 -4.95 10.80 0.53
C ALA A 266 -6.18 10.16 1.22
N THR A 267 -6.10 8.89 1.61
CA THR A 267 -7.18 8.21 2.35
C THR A 267 -7.12 8.53 3.85
N ASN A 268 -8.26 8.75 4.49
CA ASN A 268 -8.39 9.03 5.93
C ASN A 268 -8.52 7.74 6.77
N MET A 269 -7.72 6.72 6.48
CA MET A 269 -7.78 5.40 7.12
C MET A 269 -6.43 4.65 7.00
N PRO A 270 -6.24 3.52 7.71
CA PRO A 270 -5.16 2.58 7.43
C PRO A 270 -5.23 2.11 5.97
N ALA A 271 -4.09 2.13 5.28
CA ALA A 271 -4.03 1.88 3.84
C ALA A 271 -2.75 1.15 3.45
N ILE A 272 -2.89 0.11 2.64
CA ILE A 272 -1.77 -0.66 2.08
C ILE A 272 -1.92 -0.82 0.57
N LEU A 273 -0.78 -0.88 -0.12
CA LEU A 273 -0.69 -1.27 -1.53
C LEU A 273 0.01 -2.61 -1.63
N ILE A 274 -0.62 -3.58 -2.27
CA ILE A 274 -0.15 -4.95 -2.44
C ILE A 274 0.29 -5.10 -3.88
N GLU A 275 1.60 -5.16 -4.10
CA GLU A 275 2.19 -5.55 -5.37
C GLU A 275 2.17 -7.07 -5.45
N THR A 276 1.22 -7.61 -6.19
CA THR A 276 0.90 -9.05 -6.19
C THR A 276 1.96 -9.94 -6.85
N GLY A 277 2.83 -9.36 -7.67
CA GLY A 277 3.90 -10.03 -8.41
C GLY A 277 4.51 -9.08 -9.44
N PHE A 278 5.52 -9.53 -10.19
CA PHE A 278 6.16 -8.74 -11.24
C PHE A 278 5.65 -9.12 -12.63
N ILE A 279 4.95 -8.23 -13.33
CA ILE A 279 4.40 -8.51 -14.68
C ILE A 279 5.47 -8.79 -15.74
N ASN A 280 6.70 -8.34 -15.48
CA ASN A 280 7.87 -8.56 -16.33
C ASN A 280 8.66 -9.83 -15.99
N ASN A 281 8.25 -10.57 -14.96
CA ASN A 281 8.78 -11.89 -14.64
C ASN A 281 7.86 -12.97 -15.24
N PRO A 282 8.37 -13.96 -15.99
CA PRO A 282 7.50 -14.91 -16.69
C PRO A 282 6.65 -15.81 -15.80
N GLU A 283 7.15 -16.17 -14.63
CA GLU A 283 6.40 -17.04 -13.70
C GLU A 283 5.28 -16.26 -13.02
N ASP A 284 5.58 -15.05 -12.54
CA ASP A 284 4.57 -14.15 -11.99
C ASP A 284 3.55 -13.75 -13.06
N GLU A 285 3.96 -13.40 -14.29
CA GLU A 285 3.02 -13.04 -15.36
C GLU A 285 2.02 -14.18 -15.60
N ARG A 286 2.49 -15.43 -15.72
CA ARG A 286 1.58 -16.58 -15.88
C ARG A 286 0.69 -16.80 -14.66
N TYR A 287 1.26 -16.69 -13.46
CA TYR A 287 0.53 -16.88 -12.21
C TYR A 287 -0.60 -15.86 -12.05
N LEU A 288 -0.31 -14.58 -12.28
CA LEU A 288 -1.24 -13.45 -12.15
C LEU A 288 -2.35 -13.47 -13.21
N ASN A 289 -2.13 -14.09 -14.37
CA ASN A 289 -3.16 -14.31 -15.38
C ASN A 289 -3.96 -15.60 -15.17
N SER A 290 -3.55 -16.47 -14.25
CA SER A 290 -4.25 -17.75 -14.02
C SER A 290 -5.39 -17.59 -13.01
N GLU A 291 -6.51 -18.25 -13.27
CA GLU A 291 -7.66 -18.29 -12.35
C GLU A 291 -7.26 -18.76 -10.95
N LYS A 292 -6.42 -19.80 -10.89
CA LYS A 292 -5.89 -20.36 -9.64
C LYS A 292 -5.04 -19.33 -8.89
N GLY A 293 -4.08 -18.68 -9.55
CA GLY A 293 -3.18 -17.74 -8.89
C GLY A 293 -3.89 -16.48 -8.40
N GLN A 294 -4.83 -15.96 -9.18
CA GLN A 294 -5.67 -14.84 -8.75
C GLN A 294 -6.54 -15.20 -7.54
N GLN A 295 -7.10 -16.41 -7.52
CA GLN A 295 -7.90 -16.90 -6.39
C GLN A 295 -7.05 -17.12 -5.13
N GLU A 296 -5.87 -17.74 -5.26
CA GLU A 296 -4.94 -17.93 -4.13
C GLU A 296 -4.54 -16.59 -3.50
N LEU A 297 -4.22 -15.57 -4.31
CA LEU A 297 -3.91 -14.22 -3.80
C LEU A 297 -5.10 -13.59 -3.05
N ALA A 298 -6.31 -13.70 -3.60
CA ALA A 298 -7.52 -13.21 -2.94
C ALA A 298 -7.74 -13.88 -1.58
N GLU A 299 -7.54 -15.20 -1.49
CA GLU A 299 -7.67 -15.97 -0.25
C GLU A 299 -6.59 -15.62 0.78
N VAL A 300 -5.33 -15.46 0.34
CA VAL A 300 -4.20 -15.07 1.20
C VAL A 300 -4.45 -13.70 1.83
N ILE A 301 -4.85 -12.71 1.02
CA ILE A 301 -5.16 -11.37 1.51
C ILE A 301 -6.36 -11.41 2.46
N THR A 302 -7.41 -12.18 2.11
CA THR A 302 -8.59 -12.34 2.97
C THR A 302 -8.24 -12.94 4.33
N LYS A 303 -7.39 -13.98 4.38
CA LYS A 303 -6.89 -14.57 5.64
C LYS A 303 -6.18 -13.53 6.50
N ALA A 304 -5.33 -12.70 5.91
CA ALA A 304 -4.64 -11.62 6.62
C ALA A 304 -5.62 -10.59 7.19
N VAL A 305 -6.63 -10.19 6.42
CA VAL A 305 -7.68 -9.25 6.87
C VAL A 305 -8.51 -9.84 8.01
N VAL A 306 -8.89 -11.12 7.93
CA VAL A 306 -9.62 -11.80 9.02
C VAL A 306 -8.77 -11.84 10.30
N ARG A 307 -7.48 -12.16 10.19
CA ARG A 307 -6.54 -12.09 11.34
C ARG A 307 -6.44 -10.68 11.89
N TYR A 308 -6.35 -9.68 11.02
CA TYR A 308 -6.28 -8.27 11.41
C TYR A 308 -7.51 -7.83 12.18
N LYS A 309 -8.72 -8.11 11.68
CA LYS A 309 -9.99 -7.84 12.36
C LYS A 309 -10.00 -8.44 13.76
N LYS A 310 -9.62 -9.72 13.89
CA LYS A 310 -9.53 -10.39 15.20
C LYS A 310 -8.61 -9.63 16.16
N ILE A 311 -7.43 -9.22 15.72
CA ILE A 311 -6.44 -8.53 16.57
C ILE A 311 -6.93 -7.16 17.05
N ILE A 312 -7.55 -6.37 16.16
CA ILE A 312 -8.03 -5.02 16.52
C ILE A 312 -9.30 -5.09 17.39
N GLU A 313 -10.07 -6.19 17.31
CA GLU A 313 -11.28 -6.39 18.10
C GLU A 313 -11.05 -7.20 19.40
N SER A 314 -9.93 -7.92 19.54
CA SER A 314 -9.65 -8.82 20.66
C SER A 314 -9.07 -8.17 21.92
N HIS A 315 -8.80 -6.86 21.95
CA HIS A 315 -8.38 -6.13 23.16
C HIS A 315 -9.53 -5.98 24.20
N LYS A 316 -10.43 -6.96 24.25
CA LYS A 316 -11.70 -6.97 24.99
C LYS A 316 -11.68 -7.76 26.30
N THR A 317 -10.59 -8.40 26.69
CA THR A 317 -10.59 -9.33 27.83
C THR A 317 -9.63 -8.92 28.94
N THR A 318 -9.75 -7.70 29.46
CA THR A 318 -9.41 -7.47 30.87
C THR A 318 -10.68 -7.73 31.69
N THR A 319 -10.81 -8.96 32.16
CA THR A 319 -11.76 -9.35 33.21
C THR A 319 -11.63 -8.35 34.37
N PRO A 320 -12.74 -7.81 34.92
CA PRO A 320 -12.65 -7.06 36.17
C PRO A 320 -12.02 -7.99 37.20
N ILE A 321 -10.92 -7.55 37.83
CA ILE A 321 -10.41 -8.21 39.03
C ILE A 321 -11.57 -8.17 40.03
N GLN A 322 -12.25 -9.30 40.23
CA GLN A 322 -13.09 -9.49 41.40
C GLN A 322 -12.16 -9.35 42.60
N THR A 323 -12.20 -8.19 43.23
CA THR A 323 -11.70 -8.03 44.59
C THR A 323 -12.48 -9.00 45.44
N ALA A 324 -11.83 -10.11 45.81
CA ALA A 324 -12.36 -11.07 46.76
C ALA A 324 -12.66 -10.31 48.06
N ALA A 325 -13.95 -10.11 48.34
CA ALA A 325 -14.38 -9.63 49.63
C ALA A 325 -14.01 -10.71 50.66
N THR A 326 -13.08 -10.37 51.56
CA THR A 326 -12.76 -11.19 52.72
C THR A 326 -14.00 -11.24 53.63
N PRO A 327 -14.54 -12.41 53.98
CA PRO A 327 -15.58 -12.49 54.99
C PRO A 327 -14.99 -12.12 56.36
N ARG A 328 -15.79 -11.38 57.13
CA ARG A 328 -15.48 -10.93 58.49
C ARG A 328 -15.32 -12.07 59.48
#